data_AF-A0A0J1FZZ8-F1
#
_entry.id   AF-A0A0J1FZZ8-F1
#
_cell.length_a   1.000
_cell.length_b   1.000
_cell.length_c   1.000
_cell.angle_alpha   90.00
_cell.angle_beta   90.00
_cell.angle_gamma   90.00
#
_symmetry.space_group_name_H-M   'P 1'
#
loop_
_entity.id
_entity.type
_entity.pdbx_description
1 polymer ?
#
loop_
_entity_poly.entity_id
_entity_poly.type
_entity_poly.pdbx_seq_one_letter_code
_entity_poly.pdbx_strand_id
1 'polypeptide(L)'
;MLLPTKSIIRAMNDQHESDHVRDVYAHFGLAIYLAQCLEQSIFQHLLFFEHFPKAVAEFKSEDAWIGAFDAFEARELGQTMGKLIRRIKDVGQPTEVIQALLSDALNQRNWLAHGVLP
;
A
#
# COMPACT_ATOMS: atom_id res chain seq x y z
N MET A 1 25.10 41.88 17.17
CA MET A 1 26.24 41.28 16.45
C MET A 1 25.65 40.54 15.26
N LEU A 2 25.78 41.10 14.04
CA LEU A 2 25.25 40.47 12.82
C LEU A 2 26.16 39.30 12.44
N LEU A 3 25.57 38.13 12.17
CA LEU A 3 26.33 36.99 11.65
C LEU A 3 26.93 37.38 10.29
N PRO A 4 28.21 37.04 10.00
CA PRO A 4 28.83 37.37 8.73
C PRO A 4 28.02 36.73 7.59
N THR A 5 27.81 37.47 6.50
CA THR A 5 26.91 37.13 5.38
C THR A 5 27.11 35.71 4.85
N LYS A 6 28.34 35.18 4.86
CA LYS A 6 28.65 33.80 4.46
C LYS A 6 28.01 32.73 5.37
N SER A 7 27.89 32.98 6.67
CA SER A 7 27.25 32.08 7.62
C SER A 7 25.72 32.05 7.45
N ILE A 8 25.12 33.18 7.08
CA ILE A 8 23.69 33.26 6.78
C ILE A 8 23.37 32.49 5.49
N ILE A 9 24.15 32.69 4.43
CA ILE A 9 23.97 31.97 3.16
C ILE A 9 24.11 30.45 3.34
N ARG A 10 25.08 30.01 4.15
CA ARG A 10 25.27 28.59 4.46
C ARG A 10 24.08 28.01 5.22
N ALA A 11 23.61 28.67 6.29
CA ALA A 11 22.45 28.21 7.06
C ALA A 11 21.16 28.16 6.21
N MET A 12 20.97 29.13 5.31
CA MET A 12 19.85 29.12 4.37
C MET A 12 19.93 27.95 3.39
N ASN A 13 21.13 27.61 2.91
CA ASN A 13 21.33 26.47 2.00
C ASN A 13 21.13 25.13 2.72
N ASP A 14 21.69 24.98 3.92
CA ASP A 14 21.53 23.78 4.76
C ASP A 14 20.03 23.56 5.12
N GLN A 15 19.29 24.63 5.39
CA GLN A 15 17.85 24.56 5.68
C GLN A 15 17.02 24.25 4.44
N HIS A 16 17.36 24.83 3.29
CA HIS A 16 16.73 24.51 2.01
C HIS A 16 16.94 23.04 1.65
N GLU A 17 18.16 22.52 1.78
CA GLU A 17 18.46 21.08 1.59
C GLU A 17 17.67 20.22 2.58
N SER A 18 17.58 20.61 3.85
CA SER A 18 16.77 19.91 4.86
C SER A 18 15.27 19.90 4.53
N ASP A 19 14.73 20.99 3.99
CA ASP A 19 13.33 21.10 3.60
C ASP A 19 13.02 20.22 2.37
N HIS A 20 13.92 20.21 1.36
CA HIS A 20 13.78 19.31 0.21
C HIS A 20 13.79 17.84 0.62
N VAL A 21 14.71 17.46 1.50
CA VAL A 21 14.80 16.09 2.02
C VAL A 21 13.51 15.72 2.76
N ARG A 22 12.97 16.62 3.61
CA ARG A 22 11.70 16.41 4.31
C ARG A 22 10.56 16.16 3.32
N ASP A 23 10.43 17.00 2.30
CA ASP A 23 9.31 16.95 1.37
C ASP A 23 9.36 15.68 0.52
N VAL A 24 10.55 15.24 0.10
CA VAL A 24 10.75 13.95 -0.58
C VAL A 24 10.26 12.78 0.28
N TYR A 25 10.67 12.73 1.56
CA TYR A 25 10.22 11.68 2.47
C TYR A 25 8.72 11.74 2.77
N ALA A 26 8.15 12.94 2.86
CA ALA A 26 6.71 13.12 3.08
C ALA A 26 5.91 12.59 1.89
N HIS A 27 6.30 12.91 0.66
CA HIS A 27 5.65 12.41 -0.55
C HIS A 27 5.84 10.90 -0.73
N PHE A 28 7.04 10.38 -0.46
CA PHE A 28 7.28 8.94 -0.47
C PHE A 28 6.39 8.22 0.54
N GLY A 29 6.38 8.69 1.80
CA GLY A 29 5.57 8.10 2.86
C GLY A 29 4.08 8.11 2.54
N LEU A 30 3.57 9.23 2.00
CA LEU A 30 2.18 9.32 1.55
C LEU A 30 1.87 8.32 0.43
N ALA A 31 2.74 8.20 -0.57
CA ALA A 31 2.53 7.27 -1.68
C ALA A 31 2.53 5.81 -1.22
N ILE A 32 3.44 5.44 -0.31
CA ILE A 32 3.48 4.08 0.27
C ILE A 32 2.24 3.82 1.12
N TYR A 33 1.80 4.78 1.94
CA TYR A 33 0.57 4.66 2.72
C TYR A 33 -0.66 4.43 1.83
N LEU A 34 -0.80 5.21 0.75
CA LEU A 34 -1.89 5.04 -0.20
C LEU A 34 -1.87 3.66 -0.88
N ALA A 35 -0.68 3.15 -1.22
CA ALA A 35 -0.54 1.79 -1.74
C ALA A 35 -0.97 0.72 -0.73
N GLN A 36 -0.66 0.89 0.55
CA GLN A 36 -1.12 -0.01 1.62
C GLN A 36 -2.65 0.04 1.79
N CYS A 37 -3.26 1.23 1.72
CA CYS A 37 -4.73 1.34 1.70
C CYS A 37 -5.36 0.60 0.52
N LEU A 38 -4.71 0.62 -0.64
CA LEU A 38 -5.15 -0.13 -1.81
C LEU A 38 -5.04 -1.64 -1.60
N GLU A 39 -3.94 -2.14 -1.03
CA GLU A 39 -3.78 -3.56 -0.64
C GLU A 39 -4.90 -4.01 0.31
N GLN A 40 -5.21 -3.21 1.33
CA GLN A 40 -6.30 -3.46 2.27
C GLN A 40 -7.68 -3.49 1.57
N SER A 41 -7.91 -2.59 0.62
CA SER A 41 -9.16 -2.54 -0.13
C SER A 41 -9.35 -3.77 -1.02
N ILE A 42 -8.27 -4.30 -1.60
CA ILE A 42 -8.29 -5.56 -2.37
C ILE A 42 -8.57 -6.74 -1.43
N PHE A 43 -7.95 -6.78 -0.26
CA PHE A 43 -8.23 -7.80 0.76
C PHE A 43 -9.71 -7.80 1.17
N GLN A 44 -10.29 -6.62 1.43
CA GLN A 44 -11.72 -6.50 1.75
C GLN A 44 -12.62 -7.01 0.62
N HIS A 45 -12.23 -6.80 -0.65
CA HIS A 45 -12.96 -7.40 -1.77
C HIS A 45 -12.88 -8.93 -1.73
N LEU A 46 -11.69 -9.50 -1.55
CA LEU A 46 -11.52 -10.94 -1.44
C LEU A 46 -12.32 -11.52 -0.26
N LEU A 47 -12.37 -10.80 0.86
CA LEU A 47 -13.19 -11.16 2.02
C LEU A 47 -14.66 -11.30 1.61
N PHE A 48 -15.26 -10.30 0.96
CA PHE A 48 -16.69 -10.35 0.63
C PHE A 48 -17.05 -11.26 -0.55
N PHE A 49 -16.18 -11.38 -1.56
CA PHE A 49 -16.48 -12.14 -2.77
C PHE A 49 -16.06 -13.60 -2.69
N GLU A 50 -15.09 -13.95 -1.85
CA GLU A 50 -14.58 -15.33 -1.74
C GLU A 50 -14.80 -15.94 -0.37
N HIS A 51 -14.35 -15.27 0.70
CA HIS A 51 -14.33 -15.86 2.04
C HIS A 51 -15.72 -15.87 2.68
N PHE A 52 -16.39 -14.72 2.71
CA PHE A 52 -17.65 -14.51 3.41
C PHE A 52 -18.77 -15.46 2.95
N PRO A 53 -19.00 -15.69 1.64
CA PRO A 53 -20.05 -16.60 1.20
C PRO A 53 -19.83 -18.05 1.68
N LYS A 54 -18.57 -18.50 1.73
CA LYS A 54 -18.20 -19.83 2.24
C LYS A 54 -18.31 -19.89 3.76
N ALA A 55 -17.78 -18.87 4.44
CA ALA A 55 -17.78 -18.77 5.90
C ALA A 55 -19.21 -18.75 6.50
N VAL A 56 -20.15 -18.08 5.83
CA VAL A 56 -21.57 -18.08 6.24
C VAL A 56 -22.21 -19.47 6.05
N ALA A 57 -21.95 -20.12 4.92
CA ALA A 57 -22.50 -21.46 4.65
C ALA A 57 -21.95 -22.54 5.59
N GLU A 58 -20.68 -22.39 6.01
CA GLU A 58 -19.98 -23.33 6.89
C GLU A 58 -19.97 -22.91 8.36
N PHE A 59 -20.74 -21.89 8.74
CA PHE A 59 -20.75 -21.35 10.09
C PHE A 59 -21.16 -22.41 11.13
N LYS A 60 -20.32 -22.62 12.15
CA LYS A 60 -20.56 -23.58 13.25
C LYS A 60 -20.61 -22.90 14.61
N SER A 61 -19.62 -22.06 14.89
CA SER A 61 -19.48 -21.29 16.12
C SER A 61 -18.66 -20.04 15.85
N GLU A 62 -18.75 -19.07 16.77
CA GLU A 62 -17.96 -17.85 16.74
C GLU A 62 -16.45 -18.14 16.73
N ASP A 63 -15.95 -19.00 17.63
CA ASP A 63 -14.53 -19.36 17.70
C ASP A 63 -14.01 -19.98 16.39
N ALA A 64 -14.81 -20.85 15.77
CA ALA A 64 -14.43 -21.47 14.50
C ALA A 64 -14.40 -20.44 13.35
N TRP A 65 -15.32 -19.46 13.38
CA TRP A 65 -15.35 -18.37 12.42
C TRP A 65 -14.13 -17.45 12.58
N ILE A 66 -13.81 -17.04 13.81
CA ILE A 66 -12.63 -16.18 14.11
C ILE A 66 -11.36 -16.89 13.63
N GLY A 67 -11.17 -18.16 13.98
CA GLY A 67 -9.98 -18.91 13.54
C GLY A 67 -9.85 -19.05 12.02
N ALA A 68 -10.98 -19.21 11.32
CA ALA A 68 -10.98 -19.28 9.85
C ALA A 68 -10.70 -17.91 9.20
N PHE A 69 -11.22 -16.83 9.80
CA PHE A 69 -10.97 -15.46 9.36
C PHE A 69 -9.50 -15.07 9.58
N ASP A 70 -8.94 -15.30 10.77
CA ASP A 70 -7.54 -14.99 11.09
C ASP A 70 -6.57 -15.72 10.13
N ALA A 71 -6.86 -16.99 9.84
CA ALA A 71 -6.08 -17.77 8.87
C ALA A 71 -6.18 -17.21 7.44
N PHE A 72 -7.36 -16.71 7.05
CA PHE A 72 -7.57 -16.07 5.76
C PHE A 72 -6.86 -14.71 5.67
N GLU A 73 -7.00 -13.87 6.68
CA GLU A 73 -6.35 -12.57 6.79
C GLU A 73 -4.82 -12.71 6.71
N ALA A 74 -4.24 -13.56 7.56
CA ALA A 74 -2.80 -13.80 7.56
C ALA A 74 -2.28 -14.32 6.21
N ARG A 75 -3.06 -15.18 5.54
CA ARG A 75 -2.70 -15.73 4.23
C ARG A 75 -2.73 -14.68 3.12
N GLU A 76 -3.74 -13.82 3.07
CA GLU A 76 -3.89 -12.83 2.00
C GLU A 76 -3.01 -11.61 2.25
N LEU A 77 -3.03 -11.03 3.46
CA LEU A 77 -2.21 -9.86 3.80
C LEU A 77 -0.71 -10.16 3.93
N GLY A 78 -0.32 -11.44 4.04
CA GLY A 78 1.08 -11.87 3.93
C GLY A 78 1.63 -11.88 2.50
N GLN A 79 0.80 -11.61 1.49
CA GLN A 79 1.20 -11.61 0.09
C GLN A 79 1.67 -10.23 -0.39
N THR A 80 2.34 -10.20 -1.54
CA THR A 80 2.65 -8.93 -2.22
C THR A 80 1.41 -8.38 -2.92
N MET A 81 1.34 -7.06 -3.11
CA MET A 81 0.29 -6.39 -3.89
C MET A 81 0.01 -7.07 -5.25
N GLY A 82 1.07 -7.45 -5.98
CA GLY A 82 0.91 -8.13 -7.27
C GLY A 82 0.24 -9.50 -7.17
N LYS A 83 0.47 -10.23 -6.07
CA LYS A 83 -0.24 -11.49 -5.81
C LYS A 83 -1.71 -11.23 -5.43
N LEU A 84 -1.99 -10.21 -4.62
CA LEU A 84 -3.37 -9.81 -4.29
C LEU A 84 -4.17 -9.39 -5.54
N ILE A 85 -3.56 -8.63 -6.45
CA ILE A 85 -4.18 -8.26 -7.74
C ILE A 85 -4.49 -9.50 -8.58
N ARG A 86 -3.60 -10.50 -8.59
CA ARG A 86 -3.86 -11.78 -9.25
C ARG A 86 -4.99 -12.55 -8.57
N ARG A 87 -5.04 -12.56 -7.23
CA ARG A 87 -6.09 -13.25 -6.46
C ARG A 87 -7.47 -12.68 -6.76
N ILE A 88 -7.61 -11.36 -6.79
CA ILE A 88 -8.90 -10.75 -7.13
C ILE A 88 -9.33 -11.11 -8.55
N LYS A 89 -8.37 -11.20 -9.50
CA LYS A 89 -8.58 -11.72 -10.86
C LYS A 89 -9.12 -13.13 -10.89
N ASP A 90 -8.52 -14.02 -10.11
CA ASP A 90 -8.91 -15.44 -10.08
C ASP A 90 -10.33 -15.64 -9.53
N VAL A 91 -10.86 -14.71 -8.72
CA VAL A 91 -12.26 -14.73 -8.24
C VAL A 91 -13.24 -14.00 -9.17
N GLY A 92 -12.82 -13.65 -10.39
CA GLY A 92 -13.67 -13.04 -11.41
C GLY A 92 -13.84 -11.52 -11.27
N GLN A 93 -13.01 -10.86 -10.48
CA GLN A 93 -12.99 -9.40 -10.29
C GLN A 93 -11.58 -8.86 -10.59
N PRO A 94 -11.33 -7.55 -10.72
CA PRO A 94 -12.29 -6.52 -11.06
C PRO A 94 -12.48 -6.44 -12.58
N THR A 95 -13.23 -5.44 -13.06
CA THR A 95 -13.39 -5.14 -14.49
C THR A 95 -12.04 -4.84 -15.16
N GLU A 96 -11.96 -4.98 -16.49
CA GLU A 96 -10.73 -4.70 -17.25
C GLU A 96 -10.18 -3.30 -16.99
N VAL A 97 -11.06 -2.29 -16.86
CA VAL A 97 -10.69 -0.91 -16.52
C VAL A 97 -9.95 -0.84 -15.19
N ILE A 98 -10.47 -1.51 -14.16
CA ILE A 98 -9.85 -1.52 -12.84
C ILE A 98 -8.56 -2.35 -12.86
N GLN A 99 -8.50 -3.43 -13.64
CA GLN A 99 -7.26 -4.21 -13.80
C GLN A 99 -6.13 -3.35 -14.39
N ALA A 100 -6.42 -2.49 -15.36
CA ALA A 100 -5.45 -1.56 -15.91
C ALA A 100 -4.96 -0.57 -14.83
N LEU A 101 -5.88 0.06 -14.09
CA LEU A 101 -5.54 0.99 -13.00
C LEU A 101 -4.71 0.33 -11.89
N LEU A 102 -5.06 -0.90 -11.49
CA LEU A 102 -4.29 -1.65 -10.50
C LEU A 102 -2.88 -2.00 -10.98
N SER A 103 -2.73 -2.31 -12.27
CA SER A 103 -1.42 -2.59 -12.88
C SER A 103 -0.54 -1.34 -12.89
N ASP A 104 -1.12 -0.18 -13.23
CA ASP A 104 -0.41 1.10 -13.21
C ASP A 104 0.00 1.50 -11.79
N ALA A 105 -0.90 1.36 -10.82
CA ALA A 105 -0.60 1.62 -9.40
C ALA A 105 0.52 0.71 -8.87
N LEU A 106 0.48 -0.58 -9.22
CA LEU A 106 1.55 -1.54 -8.86
C LEU A 106 2.90 -1.12 -9.44
N ASN A 107 2.92 -0.69 -10.72
CA ASN A 107 4.14 -0.24 -11.38
C ASN A 107 4.70 1.03 -10.71
N GLN A 108 3.85 2.01 -10.40
CA GLN A 108 4.26 3.24 -9.70
C GLN A 108 4.81 2.94 -8.31
N ARG A 109 4.11 2.12 -7.51
CA ARG A 109 4.58 1.71 -6.18
C ARG A 109 5.90 0.96 -6.26
N ASN A 110 6.06 0.05 -7.21
CA ASN A 110 7.30 -0.71 -7.36
C ASN A 110 8.46 0.18 -7.80
N TRP A 111 8.21 1.14 -8.68
CA TRP A 111 9.20 2.14 -9.04
C TRP A 111 9.58 3.01 -7.82
N LEU A 112 8.63 3.45 -7.01
CA LEU A 112 8.94 4.21 -5.79
C LEU A 112 9.71 3.39 -4.75
N ALA A 113 9.33 2.14 -4.54
CA ALA A 113 9.90 1.29 -3.48
C ALA A 113 11.24 0.63 -3.87
N HIS A 114 11.49 0.44 -5.18
CA HIS A 114 12.63 -0.33 -5.69
C HIS A 114 13.41 0.37 -6.80
N GLY A 115 12.83 1.40 -7.42
CA GLY A 115 13.56 2.25 -8.34
C GLY A 115 14.65 2.97 -7.57
N VAL A 116 15.90 2.79 -8.01
CA VAL A 116 17.02 3.57 -7.50
C VAL A 116 16.71 5.03 -7.85
N LEU A 117 16.48 5.86 -6.82
CA LEU A 117 16.53 7.31 -6.96
C LEU A 117 17.88 7.64 -7.62
N PRO A 118 17.91 8.27 -8.81
CA PRO A 118 19.17 8.65 -9.44
C PRO A 118 19.99 9.60 -8.56
#